data_AF-A0A2V8YXF1-F1
#
_entry.id   AF-A0A2V8YXF1-F1
#
_cell.length_a   1.000
_cell.length_b   1.000
_cell.length_c   1.000
_cell.angle_alpha   90.00
_cell.angle_beta   90.00
_cell.angle_gamma   90.00
#
_symmetry.space_group_name_H-M   'P 1'
#
loop_
_entity.id
_entity.type
_entity.pdbx_description
1 polymer ?
#
loop_
_entity_poly.entity_id
_entity_poly.type
_entity_poly.pdbx_seq_one_letter_code
_entity_poly.pdbx_strand_id
1 'polypeptide(L)'
;MRILFDKNVPVGVRGFLRKHEVRTIVEMQWPDQLDNGELLRMAEEAGFDVMVTSDQNIRYQQKLSGKLALIVLGSNIWPVVRQHSAEIMARVDGATPGRDDFIEMPLPPKPRKRSS
;
A
#
# COMPACT_ATOMS: atom_id res chain seq x y z
N MET A 1 -1.07 -14.98 3.83
CA MET A 1 -1.95 -13.79 3.84
C MET A 1 -2.31 -13.47 2.40
N ARG A 2 -3.53 -12.96 2.23
CA ARG A 2 -4.04 -12.39 1.00
C ARG A 2 -3.82 -10.90 1.01
N ILE A 3 -3.16 -10.39 -0.01
CA ILE A 3 -2.75 -9.00 -0.10
C ILE A 3 -3.37 -8.39 -1.35
N LEU A 4 -4.09 -7.29 -1.17
CA LEU A 4 -4.63 -6.50 -2.26
C LEU A 4 -3.70 -5.31 -2.55
N PHE A 5 -3.31 -5.15 -3.80
CA PHE A 5 -2.54 -4.00 -4.27
C PHE A 5 -3.43 -3.00 -4.99
N ASP A 6 -3.32 -1.75 -4.55
CA ASP A 6 -3.88 -0.62 -5.26
C ASP A 6 -3.14 -0.36 -6.59
N LYS A 7 -3.81 0.28 -7.55
CA LYS A 7 -3.28 0.65 -8.87
C LYS A 7 -2.04 1.55 -8.78
N ASN A 8 -1.94 2.32 -7.70
CA ASN A 8 -0.84 3.23 -7.45
C ASN A 8 0.41 2.55 -6.87
N VAL A 9 0.34 1.26 -6.53
CA VAL A 9 1.48 0.51 -6.00
C VAL A 9 2.36 0.04 -7.16
N PRO A 10 3.68 0.27 -7.11
CA PRO A 10 4.58 -0.24 -8.14
C PRO A 10 4.54 -1.76 -8.24
N VAL A 11 4.43 -2.27 -9.47
CA VAL A 11 4.37 -3.72 -9.75
C VAL A 11 5.53 -4.51 -9.14
N GLY A 12 6.69 -3.87 -8.98
CA GLY A 12 7.88 -4.50 -8.39
C GLY A 12 7.72 -4.88 -6.90
N VAL A 13 6.80 -4.26 -6.16
CA VAL A 13 6.54 -4.61 -4.75
C VAL A 13 6.06 -6.06 -4.60
N ARG A 14 5.39 -6.60 -5.63
CA ARG A 14 4.97 -8.00 -5.68
C ARG A 14 6.16 -8.96 -5.58
N GLY A 15 7.34 -8.51 -6.03
CA GLY A 15 8.59 -9.27 -5.94
C GLY A 15 9.09 -9.47 -4.51
N PHE A 16 8.73 -8.60 -3.57
CA PHE A 16 9.11 -8.71 -2.15
C PHE A 16 8.17 -9.62 -1.37
N LEU A 17 6.90 -9.69 -1.79
CA LEU A 17 5.83 -10.38 -1.09
C LEU A 17 5.51 -11.76 -1.68
N ARG A 18 6.51 -12.44 -2.28
CA ARG A 18 6.34 -13.74 -2.97
C ARG A 18 5.79 -14.87 -2.10
N LYS A 19 5.88 -14.74 -0.78
CA LYS A 19 5.33 -15.70 0.19
C LYS A 19 3.82 -15.56 0.40
N HIS A 20 3.21 -14.51 -0.14
CA HIS A 20 1.80 -14.17 0.06
C HIS A 20 1.03 -14.21 -1.26
N GLU A 21 -0.29 -14.40 -1.18
CA GLU A 21 -1.16 -14.31 -2.34
C GLU A 21 -1.42 -12.84 -2.63
N VAL A 22 -0.75 -12.28 -3.63
CA VAL A 22 -0.93 -10.89 -4.05
C VAL A 22 -1.90 -10.82 -5.22
N ARG A 23 -2.96 -10.01 -5.08
CA ARG A 23 -3.89 -9.63 -6.14
C ARG A 23 -3.90 -8.12 -6.31
N THR A 24 -4.19 -7.61 -7.50
CA THR A 24 -4.40 -6.17 -7.74
C THR A 24 -5.88 -5.85 -7.88
N ILE A 25 -6.28 -4.60 -7.61
CA ILE A 25 -7.66 -4.14 -7.88
C ILE A 25 -8.08 -4.43 -9.32
N VAL A 26 -7.15 -4.27 -10.26
CA VAL A 26 -7.38 -4.55 -11.69
C VAL A 26 -7.66 -6.03 -11.93
N GLU A 27 -6.91 -6.94 -11.29
CA GLU A 27 -7.14 -8.39 -11.37
C GLU A 27 -8.47 -8.81 -10.73
N MET A 28 -8.96 -8.05 -9.75
CA MET A 28 -10.26 -8.28 -9.11
C MET A 28 -11.45 -7.84 -9.97
N GLN A 29 -11.21 -7.19 -11.11
CA GLN A 29 -12.23 -6.65 -12.02
C GLN A 29 -13.22 -5.70 -11.31
N TRP A 30 -12.75 -4.99 -10.30
CA TRP A 30 -13.54 -4.01 -9.56
C TRP A 30 -13.63 -2.68 -10.33
N PRO A 31 -14.64 -1.84 -10.05
CA PRO A 31 -14.77 -0.53 -10.69
C PRO A 31 -13.51 0.34 -10.50
N ASP A 32 -13.08 1.03 -11.55
CA ASP A 32 -11.91 1.92 -11.50
C ASP A 32 -12.08 3.15 -10.59
N GLN A 33 -13.35 3.54 -10.37
CA GLN A 33 -13.77 4.65 -9.52
C GLN A 33 -14.52 4.13 -8.30
N LEU A 34 -13.78 3.49 -7.40
CA LEU A 34 -14.25 3.24 -6.05
C LEU A 34 -13.78 4.37 -5.16
N ASP A 35 -14.63 4.83 -4.26
CA ASP A 35 -14.16 5.64 -3.16
C ASP A 35 -13.31 4.79 -2.19
N ASN A 36 -12.51 5.47 -1.38
CA ASN A 36 -11.59 4.84 -0.45
C ASN A 36 -12.29 3.91 0.56
N GLY A 37 -13.52 4.24 0.97
CA GLY A 37 -14.30 3.45 1.92
C GLY A 37 -14.86 2.18 1.30
N GLU A 38 -15.41 2.29 0.09
CA GLU A 38 -15.93 1.15 -0.68
C GLU A 38 -14.81 0.20 -1.05
N LEU A 39 -13.66 0.72 -1.45
CA LEU A 39 -12.48 -0.08 -1.76
C LEU A 39 -12.01 -0.92 -0.55
N LEU A 40 -11.97 -0.32 0.64
CA LEU A 40 -11.61 -1.03 1.88
C LEU A 40 -12.67 -2.07 2.25
N ARG A 41 -13.96 -1.75 2.08
CA ARG A 41 -15.06 -2.71 2.31
C ARG A 41 -14.98 -3.90 1.36
N MET A 42 -14.77 -3.67 0.07
CA MET A 42 -14.64 -4.74 -0.93
C MET A 42 -13.41 -5.61 -0.67
N ALA A 43 -12.30 -5.02 -0.26
CA ALA A 43 -11.10 -5.74 0.17
C ALA A 43 -11.39 -6.67 1.36
N GLU A 44 -12.10 -6.18 2.36
CA GLU A 44 -12.52 -6.99 3.49
C GLU A 44 -13.51 -8.11 3.09
N GLU A 45 -14.53 -7.79 2.29
CA GLU A 45 -15.55 -8.75 1.84
C GLU A 45 -14.99 -9.86 0.95
N ALA A 46 -13.97 -9.54 0.15
CA ALA A 46 -13.23 -10.53 -0.64
C ALA A 46 -12.25 -11.38 0.21
N GLY A 47 -12.14 -11.10 1.50
CA GLY A 47 -11.31 -11.85 2.43
C GLY A 47 -9.81 -11.57 2.28
N PHE A 48 -9.45 -10.32 1.94
CA PHE A 48 -8.05 -9.87 2.02
C PHE A 48 -7.68 -9.56 3.48
N ASP A 49 -6.46 -9.94 3.86
CA ASP A 49 -5.92 -9.64 5.18
C ASP A 49 -5.27 -8.25 5.21
N VAL A 50 -4.60 -7.88 4.10
CA VAL A 50 -3.83 -6.64 3.99
C VAL A 50 -4.13 -5.96 2.66
N MET A 51 -4.31 -4.64 2.69
CA MET A 51 -4.30 -3.79 1.50
C MET A 51 -3.04 -2.92 1.50
N VAL A 52 -2.34 -2.89 0.38
CA VAL A 52 -1.18 -2.01 0.17
C VAL A 52 -1.58 -0.91 -0.82
N THR A 53 -1.35 0.35 -0.45
CA THR A 53 -1.59 1.51 -1.31
C THR A 53 -0.47 2.53 -1.19
N SER A 54 -0.34 3.38 -2.21
CA SER A 54 0.54 4.56 -2.18
C SER A 54 -0.26 5.86 -2.14
N ASP A 55 -1.60 5.79 -2.07
CA ASP A 55 -2.43 6.95 -1.77
C ASP A 55 -2.38 7.21 -0.26
N GLN A 56 -1.86 8.37 0.13
CA GLN A 56 -1.76 8.75 1.54
C GLN A 56 -3.07 9.32 2.09
N ASN A 57 -3.97 9.78 1.20
CA ASN A 57 -5.21 10.43 1.61
C ASN A 57 -6.17 9.45 2.29
N ILE A 58 -6.13 8.17 1.90
CA ILE A 58 -6.97 7.10 2.46
C ILE A 58 -6.87 7.01 3.99
N ARG A 59 -5.67 7.23 4.55
CA ARG A 59 -5.41 7.18 6.00
C ARG A 59 -6.14 8.30 6.75
N TYR A 60 -6.29 9.46 6.11
CA TYR A 60 -6.92 10.63 6.73
C TYR A 60 -8.41 10.69 6.46
N GLN A 61 -8.87 10.14 5.34
CA GLN A 61 -10.26 10.19 4.91
C GLN A 61 -11.10 9.05 5.50
N GLN A 62 -10.52 7.86 5.67
CA GLN A 62 -11.26 6.69 6.12
C GLN A 62 -10.70 6.14 7.44
N LYS A 63 -11.59 5.91 8.40
CA LYS A 63 -11.24 5.12 9.59
C LYS A 63 -11.35 3.65 9.26
N LEU A 64 -10.30 2.88 9.55
CA LEU A 64 -10.34 1.43 9.51
C LEU A 64 -11.20 0.95 10.68
N SER A 65 -12.32 0.30 10.37
CA SER A 65 -13.24 -0.24 11.36
C SER A 65 -13.37 -1.76 11.28
N GLY A 66 -12.47 -2.41 10.55
CA GLY A 66 -12.62 -3.80 10.10
C GLY A 66 -11.44 -4.70 10.45
N LYS A 67 -11.41 -5.88 9.83
CA LYS A 67 -10.36 -6.90 9.92
C LYS A 67 -9.25 -6.70 8.89
N LEU A 68 -9.44 -5.81 7.92
CA LEU A 68 -8.41 -5.48 6.94
C LEU A 68 -7.33 -4.60 7.58
N ALA A 69 -6.06 -4.96 7.37
CA ALA A 69 -4.92 -4.08 7.67
C ALA A 69 -4.57 -3.22 6.45
N LEU A 70 -4.12 -1.98 6.67
CA LEU A 70 -3.77 -1.06 5.61
C LEU A 70 -2.30 -0.66 5.69
N ILE A 71 -1.53 -0.91 4.62
CA ILE A 71 -0.16 -0.45 4.51
C ILE A 71 -0.10 0.68 3.49
N VAL A 72 0.33 1.85 3.93
CA VAL A 72 0.45 3.06 3.11
C VAL A 72 1.93 3.33 2.82
N LEU A 73 2.31 3.31 1.56
CA LEU A 73 3.64 3.65 1.10
C LEU A 73 3.77 5.17 0.94
N GLY A 74 4.84 5.76 1.48
CA GLY A 74 5.13 7.18 1.33
C GLY A 74 5.47 7.62 -0.10
N SER A 75 5.71 6.69 -1.02
CA SER A 75 6.00 6.97 -2.42
C SER A 75 5.49 5.86 -3.34
N ASN A 76 5.11 6.22 -4.55
CA ASN A 76 4.86 5.29 -5.67
C ASN A 76 6.04 5.23 -6.67
N ILE A 77 7.17 5.86 -6.36
CA ILE A 77 8.35 5.89 -7.24
C ILE A 77 9.16 4.62 -6.99
N TRP A 78 9.21 3.72 -7.98
CA TRP A 78 9.85 2.40 -7.82
C TRP A 78 11.28 2.44 -7.26
N PRO A 79 12.21 3.30 -7.73
CA PRO A 79 13.54 3.44 -7.14
C PRO A 79 13.58 3.79 -5.65
N VAL A 80 12.57 4.50 -5.15
CA VAL A 80 12.44 4.83 -3.71
C VAL A 80 11.86 3.62 -2.99
N VAL A 81 10.72 3.11 -3.47
CA VAL A 81 10.03 1.96 -2.87
C VAL A 81 10.93 0.74 -2.73
N ARG A 82 11.77 0.45 -3.73
CA ARG A 82 12.69 -0.69 -3.69
C ARG A 82 13.74 -0.60 -2.58
N GLN A 83 14.10 0.61 -2.13
CA GLN A 83 15.06 0.80 -1.04
C GLN A 83 14.46 0.42 0.32
N HIS A 84 13.14 0.46 0.44
CA HIS A 84 12.40 0.13 1.63
C HIS A 84 11.84 -1.31 1.60
N SER A 85 12.36 -2.20 0.75
CA SER A 85 11.82 -3.54 0.57
C SER A 85 11.74 -4.35 1.87
N ALA A 86 12.77 -4.28 2.70
CA ALA A 86 12.83 -4.98 3.98
C ALA A 86 11.77 -4.47 4.97
N GLU A 87 11.56 -3.15 5.02
CA GLU A 87 10.54 -2.55 5.86
C GLU A 87 9.13 -2.92 5.37
N ILE A 88 8.88 -2.87 4.06
CA ILE A 88 7.61 -3.28 3.47
C ILE A 88 7.28 -4.73 3.84
N MET A 89 8.24 -5.64 3.71
CA MET A 89 8.05 -7.04 4.09
C MET A 89 7.72 -7.19 5.58
N ALA A 90 8.50 -6.55 6.46
CA ALA A 90 8.30 -6.63 7.91
C ALA A 90 6.93 -6.07 8.35
N ARG A 91 6.50 -4.95 7.75
CA ARG A 91 5.20 -4.34 8.04
C ARG A 91 4.03 -5.17 7.55
N VAL A 92 4.17 -5.80 6.38
CA VAL A 92 3.16 -6.73 5.85
C VAL A 92 3.07 -7.98 6.72
N ASP A 93 4.21 -8.57 7.11
CA ASP A 93 4.25 -9.76 7.97
C ASP A 93 3.70 -9.48 9.38
N GLY A 94 3.90 -8.27 9.91
CA GLY A 94 3.40 -7.81 11.20
C GLY A 94 2.05 -7.07 11.15
N ALA A 95 1.39 -7.05 9.99
CA ALA A 95 0.18 -6.26 9.78
C ALA A 95 -0.94 -6.72 10.74
N THR A 96 -1.53 -5.76 11.45
CA THR A 96 -2.61 -6.04 12.40
C THR A 96 -3.97 -5.64 11.81
N PRO A 97 -4.96 -6.54 11.81
CA PRO A 97 -6.33 -6.24 11.42
C PRO A 97 -6.87 -4.93 12.02
N GLY A 98 -7.46 -4.08 11.19
CA GLY A 98 -8.08 -2.82 11.63
C GLY A 98 -7.09 -1.70 11.96
N ARG A 99 -5.81 -1.87 11.63
CA ARG A 99 -4.77 -0.85 11.82
C ARG A 99 -4.17 -0.41 10.50
N ASP A 100 -3.81 0.86 10.42
CA ASP A 100 -2.98 1.41 9.35
C ASP A 100 -1.53 1.54 9.79
N ASP A 101 -0.62 1.21 8.88
CA ASP A 101 0.81 1.42 9.02
C ASP A 101 1.32 2.26 7.85
N PHE A 102 2.01 3.34 8.16
CA PHE A 102 2.63 4.22 7.17
C PHE A 102 4.13 3.96 7.11
N ILE A 103 4.64 3.72 5.90
CA ILE A 103 6.05 3.58 5.61
C ILE A 103 6.54 4.90 5.03
N GLU A 104 7.23 5.67 5.86
CA GLU A 104 7.80 6.93 5.42
C GLU A 104 8.91 6.67 4.40
N MET A 105 8.77 7.30 3.24
CA MET A 105 9.71 7.18 2.12
C MET A 105 10.21 8.57 1.76
N PRO A 106 11.13 9.15 2.57
CA PRO A 106 11.60 10.51 2.34
C PRO A 106 12.29 10.58 0.98
N LEU A 107 11.91 11.57 0.17
CA LEU A 107 12.65 11.86 -1.06
C LEU A 107 14.08 12.24 -0.68
N PRO A 108 15.10 11.79 -1.43
CA PRO A 108 16.45 12.24 -1.21
C PRO A 108 16.46 13.78 -1.28
N PRO A 109 17.21 14.47 -0.38
CA PRO A 109 17.22 15.92 -0.35
C PRO A 109 17.57 16.45 -1.74
N LYS A 110 16.74 17.37 -2.26
CA LYS A 110 17.00 18.03 -3.55
C LYS A 110 18.44 18.57 -3.54
N PRO A 111 19.27 18.30 -4.55
CA PRO A 111 20.57 18.95 -4.65
C PRO A 111 20.33 20.46 -4.62
N ARG A 112 20.91 21.15 -3.63
CA ARG A 112 20.86 22.61 -3.56
C ARG A 112 21.46 23.14 -4.87
N LYS A 113 20.65 23.83 -5.68
CA LYS A 113 21.19 24.62 -6.78
C LYS A 113 22.20 25.59 -6.17
N ARG A 114 23.48 25.46 -6.51
CA ARG A 114 24.45 26.54 -6.25
C ARG A 114 23.99 27.70 -7.11
N SER A 115 23.42 28.71 -6.48
CA SER A 115 23.27 30.03 -7.09
C SER A 115 24.68 30.54 -7.34
N SER A 116 25.08 30.61 -8.61
CA SER A 116 26.23 31.40 -9.05
C SER A 116 25.85 32.87 -9.15
#